data_AF-A0A7J5EI19-F1
#
_entry.id   AF-A0A7J5EI19-F1
#
_cell.length_a   1.000
_cell.length_b   1.000
_cell.length_c   1.000
_cell.angle_alpha   90.00
_cell.angle_beta   90.00
_cell.angle_gamma   90.00
#
_symmetry.space_group_name_H-M   'P 1'
#
loop_
_entity.id
_entity.type
_entity.pdbx_description
1 polymer ?
#
loop_
_entity_poly.entity_id
_entity_poly.type
_entity_poly.pdbx_seq_one_letter_code
_entity_poly.pdbx_strand_id
1 'polypeptide(L)'
;MLRAQDRRYACAALIAVMVVIGGAAPAHANEEARIAELAATMDERHSERERIAAVTALARLRSKSTLRPLVAALADKSATVRGIAAAGLG
;
A
#
# COMPACT_ATOMS: atom_id res chain seq x y z
N MET A 1 9.76 -16.18 21.72
CA MET A 1 9.56 -14.78 21.28
C MET A 1 8.96 -14.64 19.86
N LEU A 2 8.30 -15.67 19.29
CA LEU A 2 7.72 -15.63 17.93
C LEU A 2 6.19 -15.43 17.85
N ARG A 3 5.49 -15.18 18.96
CA ARG A 3 4.01 -15.03 18.96
C ARG A 3 3.50 -13.61 18.70
N ALA A 4 4.39 -12.61 18.63
CA ALA A 4 4.00 -11.21 18.45
C ALA A 4 3.80 -10.82 16.98
N GLN A 5 4.36 -11.60 16.04
CA GLN A 5 4.32 -11.29 14.60
C GLN A 5 3.00 -11.77 13.97
N ASP A 6 2.49 -12.93 14.37
CA ASP A 6 1.20 -13.48 13.92
C ASP A 6 0.01 -12.57 14.27
N ARG A 7 0.09 -11.84 15.40
CA ARG A 7 -0.95 -10.89 15.81
C ARG A 7 -0.98 -9.63 14.94
N ARG A 8 0.15 -9.27 14.31
CA ARG A 8 0.24 -8.15 13.36
C ARG A 8 -0.27 -8.55 11.98
N TYR A 9 -0.08 -9.81 11.57
CA TYR A 9 -0.70 -10.36 10.35
C TYR A 9 -2.21 -10.51 10.47
N ALA A 10 -2.73 -10.82 11.66
CA ALA A 10 -4.16 -10.76 11.94
C ALA A 10 -4.72 -9.33 11.80
N CYS A 11 -3.96 -8.30 12.20
CA CYS A 11 -4.36 -6.90 12.00
C CYS A 11 -4.32 -6.47 10.52
N ALA A 12 -3.29 -6.87 9.76
CA ALA A 12 -3.21 -6.57 8.33
C ALA A 12 -4.29 -7.30 7.50
N ALA A 13 -4.62 -8.54 7.86
CA ALA A 13 -5.75 -9.27 7.27
C ALA A 13 -7.11 -8.65 7.66
N LEU A 14 -7.23 -8.06 8.85
CA LEU A 14 -8.45 -7.35 9.28
C LEU A 14 -8.65 -6.01 8.57
N ILE A 15 -7.58 -5.29 8.20
CA ILE A 15 -7.71 -4.02 7.45
C ILE A 15 -8.33 -4.26 6.06
N ALA A 16 -8.05 -5.41 5.43
CA ALA A 16 -8.70 -5.80 4.17
C ALA A 16 -10.21 -6.09 4.31
N VAL A 17 -10.74 -6.31 5.53
CA VAL A 17 -12.14 -6.69 5.79
C VAL A 17 -12.96 -5.59 6.49
N MET A 18 -12.33 -4.55 7.07
CA MET A 18 -13.01 -3.58 7.97
C MET A 18 -13.46 -2.24 7.34
N VAL A 19 -13.39 -2.04 6.03
CA VAL A 19 -13.75 -0.72 5.43
C VAL A 19 -15.27 -0.53 5.24
N VAL A 20 -16.12 -1.25 5.98
CA VAL A 20 -17.58 -1.27 5.73
C VAL A 20 -18.40 -0.31 6.59
N ILE A 21 -17.92 0.32 7.68
CA ILE A 21 -18.82 1.15 8.51
C ILE A 21 -18.25 2.49 8.95
N GLY A 22 -18.78 3.56 8.32
CA GLY A 22 -19.33 4.72 9.03
C GLY A 22 -18.40 5.89 9.34
N GLY A 23 -18.57 6.98 8.58
CA GLY A 23 -18.07 8.31 8.96
C GLY A 23 -17.80 9.19 7.75
N ALA A 24 -18.73 10.08 7.42
CA ALA A 24 -18.61 11.05 6.33
C ALA A 24 -17.47 12.06 6.61
N ALA A 25 -16.25 11.70 6.22
CA ALA A 25 -15.15 12.63 6.01
C ALA A 25 -15.08 13.00 4.53
N PRO A 26 -14.65 14.22 4.14
CA PRO A 26 -14.60 14.62 2.74
C PRO A 26 -13.75 13.61 1.97
N ALA A 27 -14.33 13.00 0.94
CA ALA A 27 -13.78 11.86 0.21
C ALA A 27 -12.33 12.05 -0.27
N HIS A 28 -11.89 13.30 -0.43
CA HIS A 28 -10.54 13.66 -0.85
C HIS A 28 -9.47 13.50 0.25
N ALA A 29 -9.79 13.78 1.52
CA ALA A 29 -8.85 13.57 2.63
C ALA A 29 -8.59 12.07 2.86
N ASN A 30 -9.61 11.24 2.61
CA ASN A 30 -9.49 9.80 2.73
C ASN A 30 -8.53 9.22 1.68
N GLU A 31 -8.57 9.71 0.44
CA GLU A 31 -7.68 9.18 -0.60
C GLU A 31 -6.20 9.50 -0.33
N GLU A 32 -5.87 10.74 0.05
CA GLU A 32 -4.49 11.09 0.38
C GLU A 32 -3.97 10.31 1.60
N ALA A 33 -4.81 10.12 2.62
CA ALA A 33 -4.48 9.31 3.78
C ALA A 33 -4.25 7.83 3.41
N ARG A 34 -5.11 7.27 2.55
CA ARG A 34 -4.97 5.90 2.05
C ARG A 34 -3.72 5.72 1.19
N ILE A 35 -3.40 6.68 0.33
CA ILE A 35 -2.17 6.67 -0.47
C ILE A 35 -0.95 6.74 0.45
N ALA A 36 -0.99 7.57 1.50
CA ALA A 36 0.10 7.68 2.47
C ALA A 36 0.32 6.36 3.24
N GLU A 37 -0.76 5.68 3.64
CA GLU A 37 -0.71 4.38 4.30
C GLU A 37 -0.12 3.29 3.39
N LEU A 38 -0.57 3.23 2.14
CA LEU A 38 -0.03 2.30 1.14
C LEU A 38 1.45 2.59 0.86
N ALA A 39 1.83 3.87 0.76
CA ALA A 39 3.22 4.27 0.58
C ALA A 39 4.09 3.88 1.80
N ALA A 40 3.58 4.01 3.02
CA ALA A 40 4.27 3.58 4.23
C ALA A 40 4.51 2.05 4.24
N THR A 41 3.60 1.28 3.64
CA THR A 41 3.73 -0.18 3.50
C THR A 41 4.87 -0.57 2.54
N MET A 42 5.40 0.36 1.76
CA MET A 42 6.55 0.14 0.86
C MET A 42 7.92 0.17 1.56
N ASP A 43 7.94 0.41 2.88
CA ASP A 43 9.15 0.35 3.71
C ASP A 43 9.73 -1.08 3.76
N GLU A 44 11.06 -1.19 3.81
CA GLU A 44 11.77 -2.48 3.81
C GLU A 44 11.46 -3.38 5.01
N ARG A 45 10.88 -2.82 6.09
CA ARG A 45 10.38 -3.56 7.25
C ARG A 45 9.21 -4.49 6.91
N HIS A 46 8.50 -4.21 5.82
CA HIS A 46 7.41 -5.05 5.33
C HIS A 46 7.91 -6.16 4.42
N SER A 47 7.21 -7.28 4.44
CA SER A 47 7.49 -8.41 3.56
C SER A 47 7.31 -8.02 2.10
N GLU A 48 8.01 -8.70 1.20
CA GLU A 48 7.87 -8.47 -0.24
C GLU A 48 6.41 -8.61 -0.72
N ARG A 49 5.64 -9.54 -0.14
CA ARG A 49 4.22 -9.73 -0.47
C ARG A 49 3.37 -8.52 -0.10
N GLU A 50 3.59 -7.94 1.09
CA GLU A 50 2.89 -6.72 1.53
C GLU A 50 3.25 -5.54 0.62
N ARG A 51 4.53 -5.42 0.26
CA ARG A 51 4.99 -4.40 -0.68
C ARG A 51 4.34 -4.56 -2.06
N ILE A 52 4.31 -5.77 -2.61
CA ILE A 52 3.62 -6.05 -3.89
C ILE A 52 2.14 -5.67 -3.82
N ALA A 53 1.44 -6.00 -2.73
CA ALA A 53 0.03 -5.63 -2.55
C ALA A 53 -0.14 -4.10 -2.52
N ALA A 54 0.73 -3.39 -1.81
CA ALA A 54 0.67 -1.93 -1.70
C ALA A 54 0.93 -1.23 -3.05
N VAL A 55 2.00 -1.60 -3.77
CA VAL A 55 2.29 -1.01 -5.10
C VAL A 55 1.20 -1.32 -6.11
N THR A 56 0.59 -2.51 -6.03
CA THR A 56 -0.54 -2.89 -6.88
C THR A 56 -1.76 -2.02 -6.61
N ALA A 57 -2.07 -1.76 -5.33
CA ALA A 57 -3.17 -0.87 -4.96
C ALA A 57 -2.90 0.56 -5.46
N LEU A 58 -1.69 1.09 -5.23
CA LEU A 58 -1.27 2.42 -5.72
C LEU A 58 -1.38 2.55 -7.24
N ALA A 59 -0.97 1.53 -7.99
CA ALA A 59 -1.08 1.50 -9.45
C ALA A 59 -2.54 1.49 -9.93
N ARG A 60 -3.45 0.84 -9.20
CA ARG A 60 -4.87 0.75 -9.55
C ARG A 60 -5.66 2.02 -9.25
N LEU A 61 -5.23 2.82 -8.27
CA LEU A 61 -5.91 4.09 -7.93
C LEU A 61 -5.84 5.11 -9.08
N ARG A 62 -4.80 5.06 -9.93
CA ARG A 62 -4.61 5.95 -11.10
C ARG A 62 -4.82 7.44 -10.81
N SER A 63 -4.56 7.84 -9.58
CA SER A 63 -4.61 9.22 -9.13
C SER A 63 -3.25 9.88 -9.32
N LYS A 64 -3.22 11.17 -9.65
CA LYS A 64 -1.96 11.93 -9.73
C LYS A 64 -1.17 11.88 -8.41
N SER A 65 -1.87 11.72 -7.28
CA SER A 65 -1.26 11.62 -5.96
C SER A 65 -0.48 10.30 -5.75
N THR A 66 -0.69 9.26 -6.57
CA THR A 66 0.09 8.01 -6.49
C THR A 66 1.39 8.06 -7.29
N LEU A 67 1.63 9.08 -8.12
CA LEU A 67 2.84 9.20 -8.92
C LEU A 67 4.11 9.22 -8.05
N ARG A 68 4.13 10.00 -6.97
CA ARG A 68 5.28 10.06 -6.06
C ARG A 68 5.59 8.69 -5.42
N PRO A 69 4.60 7.99 -4.80
CA PRO A 69 4.80 6.63 -4.32
C PRO A 69 5.24 5.63 -5.41
N LEU A 70 4.66 5.69 -6.61
CA LEU A 70 5.00 4.76 -7.70
C LEU A 70 6.42 4.99 -8.23
N VAL A 71 6.86 6.26 -8.35
CA VAL A 71 8.25 6.57 -8.71
C VAL A 71 9.22 6.06 -7.64
N ALA A 72 8.88 6.19 -6.35
CA ALA A 72 9.70 5.64 -5.29
C ALA A 72 9.78 4.10 -5.35
N ALA A 73 8.68 3.42 -5.70
CA ALA A 73 8.63 1.97 -5.84
C ALA A 73 9.49 1.43 -7.00
N LEU A 74 9.91 2.27 -7.96
CA LEU A 74 10.90 1.88 -8.98
C LEU A 74 12.30 1.62 -8.41
N ALA A 75 12.58 2.09 -7.19
CA ALA A 75 13.84 1.82 -6.50
C ALA A 75 13.78 0.58 -5.58
N ASP A 76 12.64 -0.12 -5.51
CA ASP A 76 12.51 -1.30 -4.65
C ASP A 76 13.47 -2.42 -5.06
N LYS A 77 13.99 -3.16 -4.08
CA LYS A 77 14.85 -4.32 -4.29
C LYS A 77 14.18 -5.45 -5.10
N SER A 78 12.87 -5.62 -4.96
CA SER A 78 12.10 -6.63 -5.69
C SER A 78 11.86 -6.23 -7.14
N ALA A 79 12.25 -7.09 -8.07
CA ALA A 79 11.97 -6.89 -9.50
C ALA A 79 10.47 -6.84 -9.80
N THR A 80 9.65 -7.59 -9.04
CA THR A 80 8.19 -7.59 -9.18
C THR A 80 7.60 -6.25 -8.79
N VAL A 81 8.04 -5.67 -7.67
CA VAL A 81 7.58 -4.34 -7.22
C VAL A 81 7.92 -3.27 -8.26
N ARG A 82 9.16 -3.28 -8.79
CA ARG A 82 9.57 -2.34 -9.85
C ARG A 82 8.75 -2.50 -11.13
N GLY A 83 8.46 -3.74 -11.53
CA GLY A 83 7.64 -4.02 -12.72
C GLY A 83 6.22 -3.49 -12.59
N ILE A 84 5.59 -3.67 -11.43
CA ILE A 84 4.24 -3.15 -11.16
C ILE A 84 4.25 -1.61 -11.12
N ALA A 85 5.26 -1.01 -10.49
CA ALA A 85 5.41 0.43 -10.44
C ALA A 85 5.54 1.04 -11.85
N ALA A 86 6.37 0.43 -12.71
CA ALA A 86 6.51 0.87 -14.10
C ALA A 86 5.19 0.73 -14.88
N ALA A 87 4.47 -0.38 -14.69
CA ALA A 87 3.16 -0.59 -15.32
C ALA A 87 2.09 0.40 -14.83
N GLY A 88 2.18 0.87 -13.58
CA GLY A 88 1.27 1.88 -13.02
C GLY A 88 1.56 3.31 -13.49
N LEU A 89 2.75 3.58 -14.03
CA LEU A 89 3.17 4.89 -14.53
C LEU A 89 2.91 5.09 -16.04
N GLY A 90 2.68 3.99 -16.79
CA GLY A 90 2.29 4.00 -18.20
C GLY A 90 0.78 3.96 -18.40
#